data_AF-A0A926XUA9-F1
#
_entry.id   AF-A0A926XUA9-F1
#
_cell.length_a   1.000
_cell.length_b   1.000
_cell.length_c   1.000
_cell.angle_alpha   90.00
_cell.angle_beta   90.00
_cell.angle_gamma   90.00
#
_symmetry.space_group_name_H-M   'P 1'
#
loop_
_entity.id
_entity.type
_entity.pdbx_description
1 polymer ?
#
loop_
_entity_poly.entity_id
_entity_poly.type
_entity_poly.pdbx_seq_one_letter_code
_entity_poly.pdbx_strand_id
1 'polypeptide(L)'
;MKTKMKVLAVASLLLPAFFTASSETAIAQVPSRQVVVRQTWVPGHYVRRGRDYIWMNGYYRNTPVQYVTYSKPARYKTWNPGYWRRTPGGRVWVQGYWSY
;
A
#
# COMPACT_ATOMS: atom_id res chain seq x y z
N MET A 1 12.99 54.23 22.26
CA MET A 1 12.97 52.94 23.00
C MET A 1 11.62 52.18 22.94
N LYS A 2 10.46 52.84 23.03
CA LYS A 2 9.13 52.19 23.08
C LYS A 2 8.76 51.31 21.87
N THR A 3 9.24 51.64 20.67
CA THR A 3 8.92 50.90 19.43
C THR A 3 9.63 49.55 19.34
N LYS A 4 10.83 49.42 19.92
CA LYS A 4 11.62 48.18 19.87
C LYS A 4 11.07 47.08 20.79
N MET A 5 10.45 47.45 21.91
CA MET A 5 9.81 46.49 22.82
C MET A 5 8.53 45.87 22.23
N LYS A 6 7.79 46.63 21.40
CA LYS A 6 6.58 46.11 20.74
C LYS A 6 6.90 45.04 19.68
N VAL A 7 8.00 45.21 18.93
CA VAL A 7 8.45 44.22 17.93
C VAL A 7 8.88 42.91 18.58
N LEU A 8 9.57 42.99 19.72
CA LEU A 8 9.97 41.82 20.50
C LEU A 8 8.77 41.05 21.07
N ALA A 9 7.74 41.77 21.57
CA ALA A 9 6.53 41.14 22.09
C ALA A 9 5.72 40.41 21.00
N VAL A 10 5.64 40.98 19.80
CA VAL A 10 4.95 40.35 18.66
C VAL A 10 5.73 39.13 18.14
N ALA A 11 7.06 39.20 18.10
CA ALA A 11 7.91 38.08 17.70
C ALA A 11 7.82 36.90 18.68
N SER A 12 7.73 37.16 20.00
CA SER A 12 7.57 36.11 21.02
C SER A 12 6.21 35.41 20.97
N LEU A 13 5.17 36.09 20.48
CA LEU A 13 3.81 35.53 20.35
C LEU A 13 3.64 34.65 19.11
N LEU A 14 4.49 34.81 18.09
CA LEU A 14 4.44 34.02 16.85
C LEU A 14 5.31 32.76 16.88
N LEU A 15 6.28 32.67 17.80
CA LEU A 15 7.16 31.50 17.93
C LEU A 15 6.46 30.17 18.26
N PRO A 16 5.43 30.10 19.14
CA PRO A 16 4.82 28.82 19.50
C PRO A 16 3.97 28.20 18.38
N ALA A 17 3.54 28.99 17.39
CA ALA A 17 2.75 28.48 16.25
C ALA A 17 3.57 27.64 15.25
N PHE A 18 4.90 27.76 15.25
CA PHE A 18 5.77 26.99 14.35
C PHE A 18 6.10 25.58 14.87
N PHE A 19 5.75 25.26 16.12
CA PHE A 19 6.09 23.97 16.75
C PHE A 19 4.91 23.02 16.91
N THR A 20 3.81 23.22 16.18
CA THR A 20 2.77 22.18 16.04
C THR A 20 3.29 21.06 15.15
N ALA A 21 4.14 20.20 15.71
CA ALA A 21 4.49 18.92 15.11
C ALA A 21 3.25 18.01 15.23
N SER A 22 2.48 17.92 14.14
CA SER A 22 1.40 16.94 14.02
C SER A 22 1.94 15.56 14.39
N SER A 23 1.49 15.02 15.52
CA SER A 23 1.75 13.64 15.87
C SER A 23 0.75 12.78 15.11
N GLU A 24 1.01 12.59 13.81
CA GLU A 24 0.28 11.61 13.02
C GLU A 24 0.48 10.23 13.66
N THR A 25 -0.62 9.69 14.16
CA THR A 25 -0.65 8.32 14.66
C THR A 25 -0.49 7.40 13.46
N ALA A 26 0.62 6.67 13.40
CA ALA A 26 0.87 5.69 12.36
C ALA A 26 -0.16 4.56 12.49
N ILE A 27 -1.11 4.48 11.57
CA ILE A 27 -2.04 3.36 11.50
C ILE A 27 -1.26 2.17 10.93
N ALA A 28 -1.29 1.04 11.64
CA ALA A 28 -0.69 -0.20 11.18
C ALA A 28 -1.43 -0.70 9.92
N GLN A 29 -0.92 -0.35 8.74
CA GLN A 29 -1.46 -0.86 7.49
C GLN A 29 -0.99 -2.30 7.28
N VAL A 30 -1.91 -3.25 7.38
CA VAL A 30 -1.68 -4.62 6.95
C VAL A 30 -1.79 -4.66 5.42
N PRO A 31 -0.90 -5.37 4.70
CA PRO A 31 -0.99 -5.50 3.25
C PRO A 31 -2.38 -6.03 2.83
N SER A 32 -3.08 -5.29 1.97
CA SER A 32 -4.41 -5.66 1.49
C SER A 32 -4.36 -6.82 0.50
N ARG A 33 -5.37 -7.69 0.54
CA ARG A 33 -5.56 -8.77 -0.44
C ARG A 33 -5.96 -8.16 -1.79
N GLN A 34 -5.17 -8.41 -2.84
CA GLN A 34 -5.50 -7.98 -4.20
C GLN A 34 -6.17 -9.13 -4.96
N VAL A 35 -7.19 -8.80 -5.74
CA VAL A 35 -7.85 -9.72 -6.67
C VAL A 35 -7.26 -9.47 -8.05
N VAL A 36 -6.47 -10.41 -8.56
CA VAL A 36 -5.97 -10.34 -9.93
C VAL A 36 -6.85 -11.22 -10.81
N VAL A 37 -7.61 -10.59 -11.70
CA VAL A 37 -8.35 -11.29 -12.76
C VAL A 37 -7.42 -11.41 -13.95
N ARG A 38 -7.03 -12.63 -14.29
CA ARG A 38 -6.31 -12.94 -15.53
C ARG A 38 -7.29 -13.48 -16.57
N GLN A 39 -7.04 -13.18 -17.83
CA GLN A 39 -7.73 -13.79 -18.95
C GLN A 39 -6.75 -14.67 -19.71
N THR A 40 -7.18 -15.87 -20.08
CA THR A 40 -6.39 -16.83 -20.86
C THR A 40 -7.07 -17.04 -22.19
N TRP A 41 -6.32 -16.91 -23.28
CA TRP A 41 -6.79 -17.26 -24.61
C TRP A 41 -6.94 -18.78 -24.72
N VAL A 42 -8.12 -19.25 -25.09
CA VAL A 42 -8.39 -20.64 -25.42
C VAL A 42 -8.43 -20.74 -26.95
N PRO A 43 -7.51 -21.50 -27.58
CA PRO A 43 -7.54 -21.66 -29.03
C PRO A 43 -8.80 -22.40 -29.50
N GLY A 44 -9.18 -22.15 -30.75
CA GLY A 44 -10.30 -22.86 -31.37
C GLY A 44 -10.01 -24.36 -31.47
N HIS A 45 -11.05 -25.17 -31.34
CA HIS A 45 -10.95 -26.63 -31.37
C HIS A 45 -12.24 -27.25 -31.90
N TYR A 46 -12.13 -28.48 -32.41
CA TYR A 46 -13.31 -29.25 -32.77
C TYR A 46 -13.92 -29.91 -31.54
N VAL A 47 -15.25 -29.76 -31.39
CA VAL A 47 -16.03 -30.45 -30.37
C VAL A 47 -16.94 -31.45 -31.05
N ARG A 48 -16.94 -32.69 -30.55
CA ARG A 48 -17.82 -33.74 -31.06
C ARG A 48 -19.23 -33.56 -30.47
N ARG A 49 -20.24 -33.45 -31.33
CA ARG A 49 -21.66 -33.54 -30.97
C ARG A 49 -22.30 -34.69 -31.72
N GLY A 50 -22.59 -35.78 -31.02
CA GLY A 50 -23.10 -37.00 -31.63
C GLY A 50 -22.08 -37.60 -32.62
N ARG A 51 -22.46 -37.65 -33.91
CA ARG A 51 -21.60 -38.15 -35.00
C ARG A 51 -20.79 -37.06 -35.69
N ASP A 52 -21.08 -35.79 -35.44
CA ASP A 52 -20.46 -34.66 -36.14
C ASP A 52 -19.39 -33.96 -35.29
N TYR A 53 -18.46 -33.31 -35.97
CA TYR A 53 -17.45 -32.44 -35.38
C TYR A 53 -17.76 -30.99 -35.74
N ILE A 54 -17.94 -30.15 -34.73
CA ILE A 54 -18.26 -28.73 -34.90
C ILE A 54 -17.03 -27.93 -34.50
N TRP A 55 -16.59 -27.04 -35.37
CA TRP A 55 -15.53 -26.09 -35.04
C TRP A 55 -16.04 -25.05 -34.05
N MET A 56 -15.35 -24.93 -32.93
CA MET A 56 -15.58 -23.87 -31.94
C MET A 56 -14.46 -22.84 -32.08
N ASN A 57 -14.83 -21.57 -32.32
CA ASN A 57 -13.87 -20.48 -32.37
C ASN A 57 -13.19 -20.29 -31.00
N GLY A 58 -11.95 -19.79 -31.04
CA GLY A 58 -11.22 -19.44 -29.84
C GLY A 58 -11.90 -18.30 -29.08
N TYR A 59 -11.70 -18.28 -27.76
CA TYR A 59 -12.30 -17.27 -26.89
C TYR A 59 -11.38 -16.98 -25.70
N TYR A 60 -11.53 -15.78 -25.12
CA TYR A 60 -10.91 -15.47 -23.84
C TYR A 60 -11.73 -16.05 -22.70
N ARG A 61 -11.09 -16.86 -21.86
CA ARG A 61 -11.67 -17.37 -20.63
C ARG A 61 -11.10 -16.60 -19.45
N ASN A 62 -11.96 -16.15 -18.54
CA ASN A 62 -11.51 -15.64 -17.25
C ASN A 62 -10.85 -16.79 -16.48
N THR A 63 -9.57 -16.65 -16.16
CA THR A 63 -8.85 -17.55 -15.26
C THR A 63 -9.45 -17.35 -13.85
N PRO A 64 -9.60 -18.42 -13.04
CA PRO A 64 -10.10 -18.28 -11.68
C PRO A 64 -9.34 -17.18 -10.93
N VAL A 65 -10.09 -16.39 -10.15
CA VAL A 65 -9.56 -15.30 -9.34
C VAL A 65 -8.39 -15.81 -8.52
N GLN A 66 -7.19 -15.39 -8.89
CA GLN A 66 -6.03 -15.56 -8.02
C GLN A 66 -6.11 -14.41 -7.02
N TYR A 67 -6.51 -14.76 -5.82
CA TYR A 67 -6.29 -13.88 -4.68
C TYR A 67 -4.79 -13.79 -4.46
N VAL A 68 -4.20 -12.69 -4.93
CA VAL A 68 -2.86 -12.30 -4.53
C VAL A 68 -3.03 -11.64 -3.17
N THR A 69 -3.15 -12.49 -2.15
CA THR A 69 -2.76 -12.03 -0.80
C THR A 69 -1.32 -11.59 -0.96
N TYR A 70 -0.97 -10.37 -0.52
CA TYR A 70 0.43 -10.06 -0.21
C TYR A 70 0.86 -11.09 0.83
N SER A 71 1.38 -12.20 0.32
CA SER A 71 1.50 -13.42 1.07
C SER A 71 2.71 -13.24 1.93
N LYS A 72 2.51 -13.31 3.25
CA LYS A 72 3.58 -13.54 4.22
C LYS A 72 4.59 -14.51 3.58
N PRO A 73 5.81 -14.07 3.23
CA PRO A 73 6.74 -14.95 2.54
C PRO A 73 7.03 -16.14 3.44
N ALA A 74 7.10 -17.35 2.88
CA ALA A 74 7.07 -18.61 3.65
C ALA A 74 8.11 -18.68 4.80
N ARG A 75 9.21 -17.94 4.67
CA ARG A 75 10.30 -17.90 5.65
C ARG A 75 10.02 -17.03 6.89
N TYR A 76 9.14 -16.04 6.81
CA TYR A 76 8.93 -15.08 7.89
C TYR A 76 7.76 -15.48 8.78
N LYS A 77 7.74 -15.06 10.06
CA LYS A 77 6.66 -15.36 11.01
C LYS A 77 5.72 -14.19 11.25
N THR A 78 6.24 -12.96 11.28
CA THR A 78 5.51 -11.80 11.80
C THR A 78 5.67 -10.57 10.91
N TRP A 79 4.57 -9.82 10.72
CA TRP A 79 4.59 -8.50 10.09
C TRP A 79 4.87 -7.45 11.16
N ASN A 80 5.92 -6.66 10.99
CA ASN A 80 6.21 -5.50 11.83
C ASN A 80 5.65 -4.26 11.12
N PRO A 81 4.68 -3.55 11.73
CA PRO A 81 4.15 -2.34 11.13
C PRO A 81 5.23 -1.25 11.00
N GLY A 82 5.07 -0.36 10.03
CA GLY A 82 5.93 0.81 9.89
C GLY A 82 5.78 1.76 11.07
N TYR A 83 6.83 2.53 11.37
CA TYR A 83 6.85 3.43 12.51
C TYR A 83 7.72 4.67 12.24
N TRP A 84 7.47 5.74 12.98
CA TRP A 84 8.31 6.93 12.98
C TRP A 84 9.55 6.72 13.87
N ARG A 85 10.74 6.77 13.29
CA ARG A 85 12.01 6.71 14.02
C ARG A 85 12.55 8.12 14.25
N ARG A 86 12.97 8.41 15.49
CA ARG A 86 13.63 9.67 15.83
C ARG A 86 15.10 9.63 15.40
N THR A 87 15.54 10.62 14.63
CA THR A 87 16.94 10.83 14.21
C THR A 87 17.38 12.25 14.58
N PRO A 88 18.68 12.59 14.53
CA PRO A 88 19.15 13.96 14.79
C PRO A 88 18.52 15.01 13.88
N GLY A 89 18.10 14.63 12.66
CA GLY A 89 17.46 15.53 11.68
C GLY A 89 15.92 15.55 11.72
N GLY A 90 15.29 14.85 12.68
CA GLY A 90 13.83 14.83 12.81
C GLY A 90 13.23 13.42 12.90
N ARG A 91 11.91 13.30 12.67
CA ARG A 91 11.24 12.00 12.58
C ARG A 91 11.33 11.50 11.14
N VAL A 92 11.81 10.26 10.96
CA VAL A 92 11.90 9.59 9.66
C VAL A 92 10.95 8.40 9.67
N TRP A 93 10.14 8.24 8.63
CA TRP A 93 9.26 7.09 8.48
C TRP A 93 10.08 5.85 8.13
N VAL A 94 9.90 4.78 8.91
CA VAL A 94 10.47 3.45 8.64
C VAL A 94 9.35 2.57 8.12
N GLN A 95 9.50 2.08 6.88
CA GLN A 95 8.52 1.20 6.26
C GLN A 95 8.44 -0.14 7.02
N GLY A 96 7.23 -0.69 7.14
CA GLY A 96 7.00 -1.99 7.77
C GLY A 96 7.68 -3.13 7.02
N TYR A 97 7.99 -4.21 7.73
CA TYR A 97 8.75 -5.34 7.19
C TYR A 97 8.38 -6.67 7.85
N TRP A 98 8.66 -7.76 7.14
CA TRP A 98 8.50 -9.12 7.67
C TRP A 98 9.75 -9.54 8.47
N SER A 99 9.55 -10.12 9.66
CA SER A 99 10.62 -10.71 10.48
C SER A 99 10.40 -12.21 10.71
N TYR A 100 11.48 -12.89 11.12
CA TYR A 100 11.48 -14.29 11.55
C TYR A 100 10.87 -14.48 12.94
#